data_AF-A0A524PZL1-F1
#
_entry.id   AF-A0A524PZL1-F1
#
_cell.length_a   1.000
_cell.length_b   1.000
_cell.length_c   1.000
_cell.angle_alpha   90.00
_cell.angle_beta   90.00
_cell.angle_gamma   90.00
#
_symmetry.space_group_name_H-M   'P 1'
#
loop_
_entity.id
_entity.type
_entity.pdbx_description
1 polymer ?
#
loop_
_entity_poly.entity_id
_entity_poly.type
_entity_poly.pdbx_seq_one_letter_code
_entity_poly.pdbx_strand_id
1 'polypeptide(L)'
;MAGIDSRHHAMSILLEREMKCLQCGNCCHVDMIAYVTASDSERWEREGRNNILKRLLGENILWAGDIIVSSDGKRLKSCVFLNHNGNSFFCEIYDTRPGICRDYKPGSSTLCPLYYTLGA
;
A
#
# COMPACT_ATOMS: atom_id res chain seq x y z
N MET A 1 -19.07 13.54 -44.95
CA MET A 1 -17.60 13.73 -44.93
C MET A 1 -17.29 14.98 -44.12
N ALA A 2 -16.19 14.99 -43.36
CA ALA A 2 -15.88 15.85 -42.19
C ALA A 2 -16.64 15.39 -40.93
N GLY A 3 -16.03 14.81 -39.90
CA GLY A 3 -14.62 14.73 -39.52
C GLY A 3 -14.61 14.77 -38.00
N ILE A 4 -14.94 13.63 -37.36
CA ILE A 4 -14.89 13.48 -35.90
C ILE A 4 -13.43 13.72 -35.50
N ASP A 5 -13.21 14.81 -34.76
CA ASP A 5 -11.90 15.38 -34.42
C ASP A 5 -11.04 14.34 -33.71
N SER A 6 -10.17 13.69 -34.49
CA SER A 6 -9.24 12.63 -34.07
C SER A 6 -8.15 13.15 -33.11
N ARG A 7 -8.22 14.41 -32.67
CA ARG A 7 -7.29 15.03 -31.72
C ARG A 7 -7.63 14.78 -30.25
N HIS A 8 -8.86 14.40 -29.91
CA HIS A 8 -9.23 14.07 -28.53
C HIS A 8 -8.93 12.61 -28.13
N HIS A 9 -8.64 11.72 -29.09
CA HIS A 9 -8.25 10.33 -28.81
C HIS A 9 -6.73 10.10 -28.84
N ALA A 10 -5.94 11.02 -29.41
CA ALA A 10 -4.49 10.89 -29.48
C ALA A 10 -3.76 11.35 -28.20
N MET A 11 -4.48 11.98 -27.25
CA MET A 11 -3.94 12.48 -25.97
C MET A 11 -4.05 11.49 -24.80
N SER A 12 -4.41 10.22 -25.05
CA SER A 12 -4.50 9.18 -24.01
C SER A 12 -3.60 7.97 -24.24
N ILE A 13 -2.78 7.95 -25.32
CA ILE A 13 -2.01 6.76 -25.72
C ILE A 13 -0.49 6.93 -25.57
N LEU A 14 0.00 8.07 -25.07
CA LEU A 14 1.43 8.26 -24.79
C LEU A 14 1.71 8.44 -23.29
N LEU A 15 2.21 7.34 -22.71
CA LEU A 15 3.07 7.25 -21.52
C LEU A 15 2.42 7.30 -20.13
N GLU A 16 1.47 6.40 -19.85
CA GLU A 16 1.49 5.77 -18.52
C GLU A 16 2.68 4.81 -18.47
N ARG A 17 3.89 5.36 -18.29
CA ARG A 17 5.06 4.54 -18.00
C ARG A 17 4.80 3.91 -16.63
N GLU A 18 4.30 2.69 -16.62
CA GLU A 18 3.93 1.99 -15.39
C GLU A 18 5.19 1.84 -14.52
N MET A 19 5.34 2.77 -13.57
CA MET A 19 6.47 2.80 -12.67
C MET A 19 6.42 1.55 -11.80
N LYS A 20 7.51 0.78 -11.80
CA LYS A 20 7.59 -0.44 -11.00
C LYS A 20 7.97 -0.10 -9.57
N CYS A 21 7.35 -0.79 -8.61
CA CYS A 21 7.71 -0.67 -7.20
C CYS A 21 9.19 -1.01 -7.02
N LEU A 22 9.95 -0.10 -6.39
CA LEU A 22 11.37 -0.31 -6.11
C LEU A 22 11.64 -1.20 -4.89
N GLN A 23 10.59 -1.67 -4.21
CA GLN A 23 10.73 -2.45 -2.97
C GLN A 23 11.56 -1.74 -1.88
N CYS A 24 11.41 -0.40 -1.81
CA CYS A 24 12.16 0.47 -0.89
C CYS A 24 11.61 0.48 0.55
N GLY A 25 10.40 -0.03 0.79
CA GLY A 25 9.80 -0.08 2.12
C GLY A 25 9.20 1.23 2.64
N ASN A 26 9.41 2.38 1.99
CA ASN A 26 8.96 3.70 2.50
C ASN A 26 7.46 3.75 2.86
N CYS A 27 6.57 3.26 1.98
CA CYS A 27 5.14 3.23 2.27
C CYS A 27 4.78 2.28 3.43
N CYS A 28 5.59 1.26 3.70
CA CYS A 28 5.41 0.36 4.83
C CYS A 28 5.97 0.95 6.13
N HIS A 29 7.03 1.78 6.07
CA HIS A 29 7.60 2.44 7.25
C HIS A 29 6.72 3.55 7.83
N VAL A 30 5.76 4.07 7.06
CA VAL A 30 4.76 5.01 7.60
C VAL A 30 3.48 4.32 8.09
N ASP A 31 3.49 2.99 8.16
CA ASP A 31 2.41 2.16 8.71
C ASP A 31 1.03 2.39 8.04
N MET A 32 0.99 2.47 6.70
CA MET A 32 -0.25 2.66 5.92
C MET A 32 -1.34 1.61 6.24
N ILE A 33 -0.95 0.45 6.77
CA ILE A 33 -1.90 -0.60 7.16
C ILE A 33 -2.80 -0.19 8.33
N ALA A 34 -2.46 0.89 9.04
CA ALA A 34 -3.35 1.53 10.00
C ALA A 34 -4.68 2.04 9.39
N TYR A 35 -4.78 2.13 8.06
CA TYR A 35 -6.00 2.49 7.36
C TYR A 35 -6.76 1.27 6.80
N VAL A 36 -6.54 0.08 7.37
CA VAL A 36 -7.37 -1.11 7.07
C VAL A 36 -8.84 -0.78 7.32
N THR A 37 -9.68 -1.13 6.34
CA THR A 37 -11.12 -0.91 6.43
C THR A 37 -11.84 -2.15 6.94
N ALA A 38 -13.09 -2.00 7.39
CA ALA A 38 -13.97 -3.14 7.67
C ALA A 38 -14.07 -4.10 6.47
N SER A 39 -14.13 -3.56 5.25
CA SER A 39 -14.20 -4.36 4.03
C SER A 39 -12.96 -5.24 3.80
N ASP A 40 -11.78 -4.78 4.22
CA ASP A 40 -10.54 -5.57 4.15
C ASP A 40 -10.57 -6.71 5.17
N SER A 41 -10.98 -6.41 6.40
CA SER A 41 -11.11 -7.40 7.48
C SER A 41 -12.13 -8.49 7.14
N GLU A 42 -13.33 -8.10 6.71
CA GLU A 42 -14.38 -9.05 6.29
C GLU A 42 -13.95 -9.90 5.09
N ARG A 43 -13.21 -9.33 4.14
CA ARG A 43 -12.62 -10.10 3.03
C ARG A 43 -11.66 -11.15 3.56
N TRP A 44 -10.74 -10.79 4.46
CA TRP A 44 -9.79 -11.73 5.04
C TRP A 44 -10.46 -12.83 5.85
N GLU A 45 -11.56 -12.53 6.57
CA GLU A 45 -12.38 -13.54 7.24
C GLU A 45 -12.97 -14.55 6.23
N ARG A 46 -13.59 -14.06 5.14
CA ARG A 46 -14.14 -14.92 4.08
C ARG A 46 -13.06 -15.75 3.38
N GLU A 47 -11.86 -15.20 3.21
CA GLU A 47 -10.70 -15.90 2.64
C GLU A 47 -10.01 -16.87 3.63
N GLY A 48 -10.47 -16.95 4.88
CA GLY A 48 -9.86 -17.79 5.92
C GLY A 48 -8.47 -17.31 6.35
N ARG A 49 -8.11 -16.05 6.10
CA ARG A 49 -6.80 -15.41 6.41
C ARG A 49 -6.71 -14.99 7.88
N ASN A 50 -7.08 -15.90 8.77
CA ASN A 50 -7.09 -15.68 10.22
C ASN A 50 -5.70 -15.33 10.77
N ASN A 51 -4.62 -15.71 10.10
CA ASN A 51 -3.26 -15.32 10.46
C ASN A 51 -3.02 -13.81 10.31
N ILE A 52 -3.60 -13.18 9.29
CA ILE A 52 -3.50 -11.73 9.06
C ILE A 52 -4.25 -11.00 10.17
N LEU A 53 -5.49 -11.41 10.43
CA LEU A 53 -6.33 -10.85 11.49
C LEU A 53 -5.68 -11.02 12.86
N LYS A 54 -5.19 -12.24 13.17
CA LYS A 54 -4.48 -12.50 14.43
C LYS A 54 -3.18 -11.72 14.55
N ARG A 55 -2.49 -11.38 13.48
CA ARG A 55 -1.28 -10.54 13.59
C ARG A 55 -1.63 -9.08 13.79
N LEU A 56 -2.64 -8.59 13.07
CA LEU A 56 -3.19 -7.24 13.24
C LEU A 56 -3.81 -7.03 14.63
N LEU A 57 -4.43 -8.06 15.21
CA LEU A 57 -5.11 -8.00 16.52
C LEU A 57 -4.27 -8.54 17.68
N GLY A 58 -3.39 -9.52 17.40
CA GLY A 58 -2.78 -10.41 18.39
C GLY A 58 -1.30 -10.16 18.66
N GLU A 59 -0.62 -9.25 17.97
CA GLU A 59 0.63 -8.65 18.49
C GLU A 59 0.37 -7.66 19.64
N ASN A 60 -0.79 -7.79 20.30
CA ASN A 60 -1.32 -6.86 21.26
C ASN A 60 -1.45 -5.43 20.72
N ILE A 61 -1.84 -5.35 19.46
CA ILE A 61 -1.97 -4.09 18.77
C ILE A 61 -3.35 -3.52 19.12
N LEU A 62 -3.34 -2.49 19.95
CA LEU A 62 -4.53 -1.76 20.35
C LEU A 62 -4.78 -0.64 19.35
N TRP A 63 -6.03 -0.57 18.89
CA TRP A 63 -6.54 0.59 18.18
C TRP A 63 -6.87 1.67 19.21
N ALA A 64 -6.12 2.78 19.19
CA ALA A 64 -6.35 3.94 20.02
C ALA A 64 -6.82 5.11 19.15
N GLY A 65 -8.05 5.05 18.65
CA GLY A 65 -8.56 5.98 17.64
C GLY A 65 -7.87 5.73 16.29
N ASP A 66 -7.22 6.75 15.74
CA ASP A 66 -6.58 6.71 14.41
C ASP A 66 -5.14 6.15 14.43
N ILE A 67 -4.65 5.70 15.60
CA ILE A 67 -3.29 5.19 15.75
C ILE A 67 -3.26 3.74 16.23
N ILE A 68 -2.29 3.02 15.69
CA ILE A 68 -1.95 1.67 16.06
C ILE A 68 -0.82 1.71 17.09
N VAL A 69 -1.08 1.17 18.29
CA VAL A 69 -0.09 1.03 19.37
C VAL A 69 0.01 -0.43 19.77
N SER A 70 1.21 -0.89 20.14
CA SER A 70 1.37 -2.21 20.77
C SER A 70 0.92 -2.17 22.24
N SER A 71 0.75 -3.33 22.91
CA SER A 71 0.20 -3.38 24.29
C SER A 71 1.07 -2.69 25.30
N ASP A 72 2.37 -2.61 25.04
CA ASP A 72 3.31 -1.88 25.90
C ASP A 72 3.28 -0.36 25.64
N GLY A 73 2.35 0.10 24.81
CA GLY A 73 2.16 1.51 24.45
C GLY A 73 3.14 2.03 23.41
N LYS A 74 4.00 1.18 22.82
CA LYS A 74 4.92 1.63 21.78
C LYS A 74 4.19 1.81 20.46
N ARG A 75 4.42 2.97 19.85
CA ARG A 75 4.04 3.24 18.47
C ARG A 75 4.80 2.30 17.53
N LEU A 76 4.07 1.61 16.67
CA LEU A 76 4.69 0.86 15.59
C LEU A 76 5.39 1.84 14.63
N LYS A 77 6.67 1.58 14.37
CA LYS A 77 7.48 2.40 13.45
C LYS A 77 7.40 1.91 12.01
N SER A 78 6.71 0.79 11.77
CA SER A 78 6.54 0.19 10.46
C SER A 78 5.42 -0.85 10.49
N CYS A 79 4.84 -1.11 9.32
CA CYS A 79 3.85 -2.15 9.10
C CYS A 79 4.33 -3.52 9.61
N VAL A 80 3.45 -4.22 10.31
CA VAL A 80 3.71 -5.56 10.86
C VAL A 80 3.98 -6.64 9.82
N PHE A 81 3.61 -6.42 8.55
CA PHE A 81 3.88 -7.35 7.44
C PHE A 81 5.09 -6.93 6.60
N LEU A 82 5.84 -5.91 7.02
CA LEU A 82 7.08 -5.51 6.37
C LEU A 82 8.21 -6.47 6.77
N ASN A 83 8.89 -7.03 5.76
CA ASN A 83 10.08 -7.85 5.95
C ASN A 83 11.16 -7.46 4.91
N HIS A 84 12.39 -7.95 5.07
CA HIS A 84 13.51 -7.68 4.16
C HIS A 84 14.36 -8.94 3.94
N ASN A 85 14.96 -9.05 2.75
CA ASN A 85 15.89 -10.13 2.40
C ASN A 85 17.35 -9.67 2.37
N GLY A 86 17.65 -8.54 3.00
CA GLY A 86 18.97 -7.90 3.02
C GLY A 86 19.23 -6.92 1.87
N ASN A 87 18.55 -7.08 0.73
CA ASN A 87 18.73 -6.22 -0.44
C ASN A 87 17.48 -5.40 -0.81
N SER A 88 16.30 -5.86 -0.37
CA SER A 88 15.01 -5.26 -0.69
C SER A 88 13.99 -5.53 0.42
N PHE A 89 12.96 -4.69 0.49
CA PHE A 89 11.82 -4.89 1.36
C PHE A 89 10.67 -5.58 0.62
N PHE A 90 9.89 -6.38 1.33
CA PHE A 90 8.70 -7.02 0.78
C PHE A 90 7.58 -7.10 1.81
N CYS A 91 6.36 -7.22 1.31
CA CYS A 91 5.16 -7.38 2.12
C CYS A 91 4.79 -8.86 2.15
N GLU A 92 4.70 -9.44 3.34
CA GLU A 92 4.36 -10.87 3.51
C GLU A 92 2.93 -11.22 3.08
N ILE A 93 2.06 -10.20 2.93
CA ILE A 93 0.67 -10.35 2.48
C ILE A 93 0.41 -9.66 1.14
N TYR A 94 1.44 -9.51 0.31
CA TYR A 94 1.40 -8.69 -0.92
C TYR A 94 0.15 -8.94 -1.79
N ASP A 95 -0.24 -10.20 -1.97
CA ASP A 95 -1.36 -10.58 -2.84
C ASP A 95 -2.74 -10.24 -2.28
N THR A 96 -2.87 -10.12 -0.96
CA THR A 96 -4.13 -9.80 -0.26
C THR A 96 -4.03 -8.51 0.56
N ARG A 97 -3.17 -7.58 0.11
CA ARG A 97 -3.01 -6.25 0.73
C ARG A 97 -4.37 -5.55 0.88
N PRO A 98 -4.54 -4.73 1.95
CA PRO A 98 -5.72 -3.90 2.07
C PRO A 98 -5.81 -2.88 0.93
N GLY A 99 -7.00 -2.34 0.69
CA GLY A 99 -7.27 -1.39 -0.41
C GLY A 99 -6.25 -0.26 -0.47
N ILE A 100 -6.01 0.42 0.66
CA ILE A 100 -5.06 1.53 0.76
C ILE A 100 -3.64 1.18 0.25
N CYS A 101 -3.19 -0.05 0.48
CA CYS A 101 -1.86 -0.53 0.06
C CYS A 101 -1.85 -1.07 -1.38
N ARG A 102 -2.99 -1.55 -1.87
CA ARG A 102 -3.17 -2.10 -3.21
C ARG A 102 -3.31 -0.99 -4.25
N ASP A 103 -4.01 0.07 -3.90
CA ASP A 103 -4.31 1.20 -4.76
C ASP A 103 -3.14 2.21 -4.82
N TYR A 104 -2.17 2.07 -3.93
CA TYR A 104 -0.95 2.86 -3.93
C TYR A 104 -0.08 2.53 -5.14
N LYS A 105 -0.04 3.46 -6.11
CA LYS A 105 0.77 3.33 -7.33
C LYS A 105 2.19 3.88 -7.09
N PRO A 106 3.26 3.23 -7.57
CA PRO A 106 4.60 3.79 -7.50
C PRO A 106 4.64 5.21 -8.10
N GLY A 107 5.26 6.14 -7.39
CA GLY A 107 5.33 7.55 -7.76
C GLY A 107 4.06 8.37 -7.52
N SER A 108 3.00 7.83 -6.91
CA SER A 108 1.75 8.57 -6.67
C SER A 108 1.78 9.52 -5.47
N SER A 109 2.82 9.46 -4.62
CA SER A 109 2.98 10.38 -3.49
C SER A 109 4.45 10.58 -3.13
N THR A 110 4.74 11.64 -2.38
CA THR A 110 6.08 12.01 -1.89
C THR A 110 6.75 10.95 -1.02
N LEU A 111 6.00 9.93 -0.55
CA LEU A 111 6.57 8.76 0.13
C LEU A 111 7.38 7.87 -0.83
N CYS A 112 7.02 7.85 -2.11
CA CYS A 112 7.72 7.08 -3.12
C CYS A 112 8.94 7.84 -3.65
N PRO A 113 10.14 7.23 -3.70
CA PRO A 113 11.31 7.84 -4.34
C PRO A 113 11.07 8.21 -5.82
N LEU A 114 10.16 7.51 -6.50
CA LEU A 114 9.82 7.76 -7.90
C LEU A 114 8.95 9.01 -8.11
N TYR A 115 8.40 9.61 -7.05
CA TYR A 115 7.53 10.79 -7.17
C TYR A 115 8.19 11.94 -7.93
N TYR A 116 9.46 12.20 -7.65
CA TYR A 116 10.22 13.28 -8.29
C TYR A 116 10.78 12.89 -9.66
N THR A 117 10.67 11.63 -10.07
CA THR A 117 11.14 11.17 -11.40
C THR A 117 10.18 11.53 -12.53
N LEU A 118 8.95 11.92 -12.20
CA LEU A 118 7.96 12.42 -13.17
C LEU A 118 8.17 13.91 -13.54
N GLY A 119 9.09 14.61 -12.87
CA GLY A 119 9.37 16.03 -13.10
C GLY A 119 10.80 16.35 -13.55
N ALA A 120 11.58 15.33 -13.96
CA ALA A 120 12.96 15.45 -14.44
C ALA A 120 13.08 15.10 -15.93
#